data_AF-A0A950KZ27-F1
#
_entry.id   AF-A0A950KZ27-F1
#
_cell.length_a   1.000
_cell.length_b   1.000
_cell.length_c   1.000
_cell.angle_alpha   90.00
_cell.angle_beta   90.00
_cell.angle_gamma   90.00
#
_symmetry.space_group_name_H-M   'P 1'
#
loop_
_entity.id
_entity.type
_entity.pdbx_description
1 polymer ?
#
loop_
_entity_poly.entity_id
_entity_poly.type
_entity_poly.pdbx_seq_one_letter_code
_entity_poly.pdbx_strand_id
1 'polypeptide(L)'
;IYSRPEGEWERRPLFVTTGTKGPVALGVGDLLGTGHKDLVATTAKGETLVFLADGKGFFTQETAPPPVYPGGCKGSHVELADLDGDGKDELVTSFSDVRNETGHCPSEGGVTAWKAQLVEAASSR
;
A
#
# COMPACT_ATOMS: atom_id res chain seq x y z
N ILE A 1 -14.34 -4.47 3.61
CA ILE A 1 -15.46 -3.75 4.28
C ILE A 1 -16.64 -3.80 3.33
N TYR A 2 -17.78 -4.35 3.76
CA TYR A 2 -18.92 -4.69 2.89
C TYR A 2 -20.03 -3.64 3.02
N SER A 3 -20.87 -3.48 1.98
CA SER A 3 -22.17 -2.81 2.09
C SER A 3 -23.29 -3.78 1.69
N ARG A 4 -24.38 -3.82 2.47
CA ARG A 4 -25.66 -4.39 2.06
C ARG A 4 -26.76 -3.35 2.14
N PRO A 5 -27.85 -3.50 1.35
CA PRO A 5 -28.99 -2.58 1.36
C PRO A 5 -29.78 -2.52 2.67
N GLU A 6 -29.62 -3.50 3.59
CA GLU A 6 -30.42 -3.63 4.82
C GLU A 6 -29.59 -4.04 6.06
N GLY A 7 -28.27 -3.86 6.06
CA GLY A 7 -27.37 -4.38 7.11
C GLY A 7 -26.74 -3.31 8.01
N GLU A 8 -26.36 -3.75 9.22
CA GLU A 8 -25.56 -2.98 10.19
C GLU A 8 -24.08 -2.90 9.77
N TRP A 9 -23.41 -1.83 10.18
CA TRP A 9 -21.99 -1.60 9.89
C TRP A 9 -21.09 -2.53 10.72
N GLU A 10 -20.26 -3.34 10.06
CA GLU A 10 -19.21 -4.10 10.72
C GLU A 10 -17.86 -3.37 10.62
N ARG A 11 -17.31 -2.98 11.78
CA ARG A 11 -15.97 -2.39 11.87
C ARG A 11 -14.92 -3.47 12.12
N ARG A 12 -14.00 -3.66 11.18
CA ARG A 12 -12.81 -4.50 11.35
C ARG A 12 -11.53 -3.70 11.06
N PRO A 13 -10.65 -3.47 12.04
CA PRO A 13 -9.39 -2.79 11.79
C PRO A 13 -8.43 -3.70 11.01
N LEU A 14 -7.88 -3.19 9.90
CA LEU A 14 -6.83 -3.89 9.14
C LEU A 14 -5.44 -3.58 9.66
N PHE A 15 -5.28 -2.42 10.29
CA PHE A 15 -4.03 -1.94 10.85
C PHE A 15 -4.32 -1.04 12.04
N VAL A 16 -3.58 -1.25 13.13
CA VAL A 16 -3.66 -0.43 14.34
C VAL A 16 -2.25 -0.12 14.78
N THR A 17 -1.87 1.15 14.75
CA THR A 17 -0.69 1.63 15.50
C THR A 17 -1.17 2.32 16.75
N THR A 18 -0.51 2.07 17.87
CA THR A 18 -0.68 2.91 19.05
C THR A 18 0.09 4.24 18.84
N GLY A 19 -0.59 5.39 19.01
CA GLY A 19 0.00 6.73 18.87
C GLY A 19 -0.50 7.56 17.68
N THR A 20 0.09 8.74 17.47
CA THR A 20 -0.38 9.81 16.55
C THR A 20 0.09 9.68 15.08
N LYS A 21 0.65 8.53 14.69
CA LYS A 21 1.31 8.35 13.37
C LYS A 21 0.71 7.17 12.60
N GLY A 22 -0.58 7.23 12.32
CA GLY A 22 -1.28 6.27 11.47
C GLY A 22 -1.02 6.49 9.97
N PRO A 23 -1.71 5.73 9.11
CA PRO A 23 -1.75 5.97 7.67
C PRO A 23 -2.20 7.39 7.34
N VAL A 24 -1.63 7.98 6.29
CA VAL A 24 -1.89 9.36 5.85
C VAL A 24 -2.36 9.46 4.41
N ALA A 25 -2.12 8.44 3.59
CA ALA A 25 -2.72 8.26 2.28
C ALA A 25 -3.06 6.79 2.05
N LEU A 26 -4.06 6.55 1.20
CA LEU A 26 -4.58 5.23 0.86
C LEU A 26 -4.82 5.13 -0.64
N GLY A 27 -4.52 3.97 -1.22
CA GLY A 27 -4.84 3.59 -2.59
C GLY A 27 -5.49 2.21 -2.63
N VAL A 28 -6.24 1.95 -3.71
CA VAL A 28 -6.97 0.69 -3.94
C VAL A 28 -6.71 0.23 -5.36
N GLY A 29 -6.37 -1.05 -5.55
CA GLY A 29 -6.03 -1.62 -6.86
C GLY A 29 -5.93 -3.14 -6.80
N ASP A 30 -5.58 -3.79 -7.90
CA ASP A 30 -5.36 -5.24 -8.00
C ASP A 30 -3.88 -5.53 -8.27
N LEU A 31 -3.07 -5.59 -7.21
CA LEU A 31 -1.61 -5.74 -7.33
C LEU A 31 -1.22 -7.11 -7.88
N LEU A 32 -2.11 -8.10 -7.74
CA LEU A 32 -1.82 -9.50 -8.03
C LEU A 32 -2.50 -9.99 -9.31
N GLY A 33 -3.36 -9.19 -9.94
CA GLY A 33 -4.14 -9.57 -11.12
C GLY A 33 -5.17 -10.65 -10.80
N THR A 34 -5.66 -10.67 -9.56
CA THR A 34 -6.60 -11.69 -9.06
C THR A 34 -8.06 -11.30 -9.30
N GLY A 35 -8.32 -10.06 -9.72
CA GLY A 35 -9.62 -9.42 -9.77
C GLY A 35 -10.09 -8.89 -8.41
N HIS A 36 -9.35 -9.14 -7.32
CA HIS A 36 -9.67 -8.62 -5.99
C HIS A 36 -8.99 -7.26 -5.77
N LYS A 37 -9.63 -6.39 -4.99
CA LYS A 37 -9.09 -5.07 -4.69
C LYS A 37 -8.31 -5.07 -3.38
N ASP A 38 -6.99 -5.03 -3.53
CA ASP A 38 -5.99 -4.82 -2.50
C ASP A 38 -6.00 -3.36 -2.01
N LEU A 39 -5.45 -3.14 -0.83
CA LEU A 39 -5.29 -1.81 -0.24
C LEU A 39 -3.81 -1.51 -0.01
N VAL A 40 -3.40 -0.29 -0.33
CA VAL A 40 -2.07 0.20 0.01
C VAL A 40 -2.21 1.48 0.82
N ALA A 41 -1.37 1.64 1.83
CA ALA A 41 -1.35 2.83 2.67
C ALA A 41 0.08 3.33 2.83
N THR A 42 0.28 4.65 2.88
CA THR A 42 1.56 5.21 3.35
C THR A 42 1.39 5.88 4.71
N THR A 43 2.45 5.89 5.51
CA THR A 43 2.43 6.44 6.87
C THR A 43 3.25 7.72 6.98
N ALA A 44 3.00 8.48 8.06
CA ALA A 44 3.82 9.63 8.41
C ALA A 44 5.27 9.28 8.80
N LYS A 45 5.61 7.99 8.91
CA LYS A 45 6.96 7.50 9.21
C LYS A 45 7.72 7.05 7.95
N GLY A 46 7.11 7.16 6.77
CA GLY A 46 7.72 6.74 5.51
C GLY A 46 7.57 5.25 5.24
N GLU A 47 6.59 4.60 5.86
CA GLU A 47 6.27 3.20 5.62
C GLU A 47 5.20 3.11 4.53
N THR A 48 5.30 2.07 3.69
CA THR A 48 4.23 1.62 2.81
C THR A 48 3.68 0.30 3.36
N LEU A 49 2.39 0.25 3.62
CA LEU A 49 1.67 -0.92 4.09
C LEU A 49 0.85 -1.46 2.93
N VAL A 50 0.94 -2.76 2.67
CA VAL A 50 0.17 -3.43 1.61
C VAL A 50 -0.71 -4.48 2.26
N PHE A 51 -1.99 -4.51 1.87
CA PHE A 51 -2.99 -5.44 2.37
C PHE A 51 -3.63 -6.15 1.18
N LEU A 52 -3.38 -7.44 1.07
CA LEU A 52 -3.83 -8.29 -0.02
C LEU A 52 -5.23 -8.85 0.27
N ALA A 53 -6.15 -8.71 -0.66
CA ALA A 53 -7.54 -9.12 -0.52
C ALA A 53 -7.76 -10.60 -0.87
N ASP A 54 -8.58 -11.28 -0.09
CA ASP A 54 -8.97 -12.68 -0.36
C ASP A 54 -10.25 -12.82 -1.21
N GLY A 55 -10.83 -11.69 -1.65
CA GLY A 55 -12.09 -11.62 -2.38
C GLY A 55 -13.35 -11.85 -1.54
N LYS A 56 -13.21 -12.21 -0.26
CA LYS A 56 -14.30 -12.47 0.70
C LYS A 56 -14.44 -11.36 1.74
N GLY A 57 -13.70 -10.27 1.55
CA GLY A 57 -13.71 -9.11 2.43
C GLY A 57 -12.71 -9.19 3.58
N PHE A 58 -11.79 -10.17 3.56
CA PHE A 58 -10.64 -10.22 4.46
C PHE A 58 -9.37 -9.75 3.74
N PHE A 59 -8.40 -9.31 4.54
CA PHE A 59 -7.13 -8.83 4.05
C PHE A 59 -5.99 -9.43 4.86
N THR A 60 -4.89 -9.76 4.19
CA THR A 60 -3.63 -10.15 4.80
C THR A 60 -2.61 -9.05 4.57
N GLN A 61 -1.97 -8.58 5.64
CA GLN A 61 -0.89 -7.60 5.50
C GLN A 61 0.35 -8.30 4.91
N GLU A 62 0.91 -7.72 3.85
CA GLU A 62 2.16 -8.18 3.25
C GLU A 62 3.33 -8.00 4.23
N THR A 63 4.19 -9.00 4.29
CA THR A 63 5.37 -9.05 5.17
C THR A 63 6.62 -8.49 4.51
N ALA A 64 6.65 -8.43 3.18
CA ALA A 64 7.72 -7.84 2.39
C ALA A 64 7.22 -6.68 1.49
N PRO A 65 6.68 -5.58 2.07
CA PRO A 65 6.27 -4.42 1.29
C PRO A 65 7.50 -3.68 0.72
N PRO A 66 7.29 -2.67 -0.15
CA PRO A 66 8.35 -1.76 -0.56
C PRO A 66 9.19 -1.22 0.62
N PRO A 67 10.50 -0.94 0.40
CA PRO A 67 11.39 -0.37 1.40
C PRO A 67 10.81 0.82 2.15
N VAL A 68 11.08 0.85 3.45
CA VAL A 68 10.74 1.97 4.33
C VAL A 68 11.70 3.13 4.09
N TYR A 69 11.18 4.36 4.10
CA TYR A 69 11.94 5.59 4.05
C TYR A 69 12.04 6.23 5.44
N PRO A 70 13.03 5.84 6.27
CA PRO A 70 13.14 6.35 7.64
C PRO A 70 13.46 7.85 7.66
N GLY A 71 13.13 8.50 8.76
CA GLY A 71 13.73 9.80 9.10
C GLY A 71 13.01 11.05 8.57
N GLY A 72 11.69 11.10 8.54
CA GLY A 72 10.97 12.36 8.19
C GLY A 72 10.41 12.40 6.78
N CYS A 73 10.49 11.30 6.04
CA CYS A 73 9.75 11.14 4.79
C CYS A 73 8.31 10.77 5.10
N LYS A 74 7.38 11.70 4.86
CA LYS A 74 5.95 11.47 5.06
C LYS A 74 5.34 11.05 3.73
N GLY A 75 4.61 9.94 3.70
CA GLY A 75 3.80 9.59 2.54
C GLY A 75 2.80 10.70 2.22
N SER A 76 2.72 11.08 0.95
CA SER A 76 1.82 12.14 0.49
C SER A 76 0.73 11.61 -0.44
N HIS A 77 1.03 10.61 -1.26
CA HIS A 77 0.07 10.02 -2.18
C HIS A 77 0.41 8.55 -2.50
N VAL A 78 -0.61 7.84 -2.95
CA VAL A 78 -0.61 6.43 -3.36
C VAL A 78 -1.59 6.32 -4.51
N GLU A 79 -1.17 5.73 -5.62
CA GLU A 79 -1.98 5.39 -6.79
C GLU A 79 -1.68 3.94 -7.18
N LEU A 80 -2.68 3.23 -7.67
CA LEU A 80 -2.51 1.88 -8.23
C LEU A 80 -3.12 1.87 -9.63
N ALA A 81 -2.34 1.43 -10.61
CA ALA A 81 -2.78 1.30 -11.98
C ALA A 81 -1.92 0.30 -12.75
N ASP A 82 -2.53 -0.44 -13.66
CA ASP A 82 -1.84 -1.25 -14.66
C ASP A 82 -1.12 -0.33 -15.66
N LEU A 83 0.17 -0.06 -15.40
CA LEU A 83 0.97 0.88 -16.18
C LEU A 83 1.70 0.19 -17.34
N ASP A 84 1.94 -1.12 -17.24
CA ASP A 84 2.63 -1.90 -18.26
C ASP A 84 1.74 -2.85 -19.08
N GLY A 85 0.46 -2.94 -18.74
CA GLY A 85 -0.56 -3.66 -19.50
C GLY A 85 -0.59 -5.17 -19.23
N ASP A 86 -0.01 -5.65 -18.13
CA ASP A 86 0.01 -7.08 -17.79
C ASP A 86 -1.20 -7.56 -16.98
N GLY A 87 -2.13 -6.65 -16.67
CA GLY A 87 -3.33 -6.93 -15.89
C GLY A 87 -3.09 -6.93 -14.38
N LYS A 88 -1.92 -6.49 -13.90
CA LYS A 88 -1.62 -6.24 -12.49
C LYS A 88 -1.31 -4.77 -12.31
N ASP A 89 -1.87 -4.18 -11.27
CA ASP A 89 -1.60 -2.78 -10.97
C ASP A 89 -0.18 -2.62 -10.42
N GLU A 90 0.56 -1.65 -10.95
CA GLU A 90 1.75 -1.10 -10.30
C GLU A 90 1.34 -0.15 -9.17
N LEU A 91 2.16 -0.12 -8.13
CA LEU A 91 2.04 0.82 -7.03
C LEU A 91 2.88 2.06 -7.30
N VAL A 92 2.24 3.22 -7.35
CA VAL A 92 2.89 4.52 -7.46
C VAL A 92 2.74 5.28 -6.14
N THR A 93 3.84 5.79 -5.60
CA THR A 93 3.86 6.51 -4.32
C THR A 93 4.66 7.78 -4.42
N SER A 94 4.27 8.78 -3.63
CA SER A 94 5.08 9.98 -3.42
C SER A 94 5.27 10.22 -1.93
N PHE A 95 6.45 10.75 -1.60
CA PHE A 95 6.81 11.13 -0.24
C PHE A 95 7.30 12.56 -0.23
N SER A 96 6.91 13.30 0.80
CA SER A 96 7.39 14.66 1.07
C SER A 96 8.39 14.65 2.22
N ASP A 97 9.45 15.44 2.09
CA ASP A 97 10.41 15.69 3.17
C ASP A 97 9.83 16.72 4.16
N VAL A 98 9.67 16.33 5.43
CA VAL A 98 9.16 17.25 6.48
C VAL A 98 10.25 18.10 7.14
N ARG A 99 11.52 17.84 6.84
CA ARG A 99 12.69 18.57 7.35
C ARG A 99 13.14 19.69 6.41
N ASN A 100 12.59 19.74 5.19
CA ASN A 100 12.97 20.71 4.16
C ASN A 100 14.46 20.59 3.77
N GLU A 101 14.99 19.37 3.83
CA GLU A 101 16.36 19.01 3.45
C GLU A 101 16.34 18.36 2.06
N THR A 102 17.12 18.89 1.11
CA THR A 102 17.25 18.27 -0.23
C THR A 102 18.08 17.00 -0.16
N GLY A 103 17.64 15.93 -0.85
CA GLY A 103 18.39 14.67 -0.98
C GLY A 103 18.25 13.69 0.20
N HIS A 104 17.40 13.97 1.19
CA HIS A 104 17.21 13.10 2.35
C HIS A 104 16.12 12.04 2.13
N CYS A 105 14.96 12.42 1.57
CA CYS A 105 13.96 11.46 1.11
C CYS A 105 14.28 10.94 -0.29
N PRO A 106 14.24 9.62 -0.56
CA PRO A 106 14.63 9.07 -1.86
C PRO A 106 13.79 9.52 -3.05
N SER A 107 12.55 9.96 -2.79
CA SER A 107 11.72 10.57 -3.81
C SER A 107 12.20 11.98 -4.19
N GLU A 108 12.89 12.71 -3.29
CA GLU A 108 13.16 14.15 -3.38
C GLU A 108 11.88 14.99 -3.59
N GLY A 109 10.73 14.50 -3.11
CA GLY A 109 9.41 15.07 -3.46
C GLY A 109 8.82 14.56 -4.77
N GLY A 110 9.48 13.60 -5.41
CA GLY A 110 9.07 12.92 -6.64
C GLY A 110 8.20 11.68 -6.42
N VAL A 111 8.11 10.88 -7.48
CA VAL A 111 7.18 9.77 -7.62
C VAL A 111 7.98 8.48 -7.84
N THR A 112 7.67 7.44 -7.07
CA THR A 112 8.28 6.11 -7.19
C THR A 112 7.22 5.09 -7.57
N ALA A 113 7.48 4.32 -8.63
CA ALA A 113 6.65 3.20 -9.05
C ALA A 113 7.30 1.86 -8.63
N TRP A 114 6.47 0.93 -8.21
CA TRP A 114 6.83 -0.40 -7.75
C TRP A 114 5.96 -1.43 -8.45
N LYS A 115 6.58 -2.52 -8.89
CA LYS A 115 5.87 -3.70 -9.41
C LYS A 115 6.06 -4.86 -8.44
N ALA A 116 4.96 -5.50 -8.06
CA ALA A 116 5.02 -6.70 -7.21
C ALA A 116 5.64 -7.86 -8.00
N GLN A 117 6.78 -8.36 -7.53
CA GLN A 117 7.38 -9.59 -8.06
C GLN A 117 7.11 -10.72 -7.08
N LEU A 118 6.04 -11.48 -7.32
CA LEU A 118 5.84 -12.72 -6.59
C LEU A 118 6.85 -13.75 -7.08
N VAL A 119 7.70 -14.24 -6.17
CA VAL A 119 8.45 -15.46 -6.42
C VAL A 119 7.45 -16.60 -6.31
N GLU A 120 7.15 -17.29 -7.41
CA GLU A 120 6.40 -18.55 -7.31
C GLU A 120 7.16 -19.43 -6.30
N ALA A 121 6.48 -19.81 -5.21
CA ALA A 121 7.00 -20.84 -4.34
C ALA A 121 7.28 -22.05 -5.23
N ALA A 122 8.56 -22.41 -5.36
CA ALA A 122 8.98 -23.56 -6.15
C ALA A 122 8.09 -24.73 -5.75
N SER A 123 7.25 -25.20 -6.67
CA SER A 123 6.43 -26.39 -6.44
C SER A 123 7.36 -27.52 -6.06
N SER A 124 7.36 -27.89 -4.77
CA SER A 124 8.07 -29.07 -4.30
C SER A 124 7.45 -30.28 -4.97
N ARG A 125 8.22 -30.95 -5.84
CA ARG A 125 7.92 -32.30 -6.30
C ARG A 125 8.14 -33.31 -5.18
#